data_AF-A0A095AZD4-F1
#
_entry.id   AF-A0A095AZD4-F1
#
_cell.length_a   1.000
_cell.length_b   1.000
_cell.length_c   1.000
_cell.angle_alpha   90.00
_cell.angle_beta   90.00
_cell.angle_gamma   90.00
#
_symmetry.space_group_name_H-M   'P 1'
#
loop_
_entity.id
_entity.type
_entity.pdbx_description
1 polymer ?
#
loop_
_entity_poly.entity_id
_entity_poly.type
_entity_poly.pdbx_seq_one_letter_code
_entity_poly.pdbx_strand_id
1 'polypeptide(L)'
;MTMRVEIERLRNEHRRLLTLAGHLGRHVAGAFPHDAKARDDFNAVRTRFRTELIAHLKREDWVLYPSLLASGDRQLTDTAQNYVDEMGHISEAFAAYSRQWLPDAIAADWAGYCAATKGILEALAARIEREDAGLYPLALTVEAVNAQGGRPGNGPDTGATAQPSAF
;
A
#
# COMPACT_ATOMS: atom_id res chain seq x y z
N MET A 1 -13.11 -11.03 -2.20
CA MET A 1 -11.64 -11.12 -2.00
C MET A 1 -11.39 -10.89 -0.51
N THR A 2 -10.59 -11.72 0.16
CA THR A 2 -10.30 -11.55 1.60
C THR A 2 -9.26 -10.44 1.81
N MET A 3 -9.25 -9.83 3.00
CA MET A 3 -8.29 -8.78 3.36
C MET A 3 -6.86 -9.31 3.24
N ARG A 4 -6.62 -10.56 3.66
CA ARG A 4 -5.35 -11.26 3.48
C ARG A 4 -4.84 -11.26 2.03
N VAL A 5 -5.69 -11.57 1.06
CA VAL A 5 -5.28 -11.63 -0.36
C VAL A 5 -4.93 -10.24 -0.88
N GLU A 6 -5.67 -9.21 -0.46
CA GLU A 6 -5.39 -7.83 -0.85
C GLU A 6 -4.07 -7.32 -0.24
N ILE A 7 -3.83 -7.58 1.04
CA ILE A 7 -2.57 -7.22 1.72
C ILE A 7 -1.37 -7.90 1.07
N GLU A 8 -1.47 -9.17 0.70
CA GLU A 8 -0.36 -9.87 0.05
C GLU A 8 -0.08 -9.32 -1.36
N ARG A 9 -1.12 -8.84 -2.04
CA ARG A 9 -0.98 -8.14 -3.30
C ARG A 9 -0.27 -6.80 -3.13
N LEU A 10 -0.68 -6.00 -2.14
CA LEU A 10 -0.07 -4.70 -1.82
C LEU A 10 1.40 -4.85 -1.42
N ARG A 11 1.75 -5.85 -0.61
CA ARG A 11 3.15 -6.18 -0.29
C ARG A 11 3.98 -6.53 -1.52
N ASN A 12 3.40 -7.21 -2.49
CA ASN A 12 4.08 -7.48 -3.76
C ASN A 12 4.25 -6.19 -4.59
N GLU A 13 3.28 -5.28 -4.55
CA GLU A 13 3.38 -3.94 -5.13
C GLU A 13 4.50 -3.12 -4.43
N HIS A 14 4.57 -3.11 -3.09
CA HIS A 14 5.63 -2.46 -2.31
C HIS A 14 7.02 -2.92 -2.74
N ARG A 15 7.25 -4.24 -2.83
CA ARG A 15 8.55 -4.80 -3.26
C ARG A 15 8.97 -4.29 -4.64
N ARG A 16 8.03 -4.23 -5.59
CA ARG A 16 8.30 -3.71 -6.94
C ARG A 16 8.58 -2.21 -6.91
N LEU A 17 7.79 -1.45 -6.15
CA LEU A 17 7.96 -0.02 -5.98
C LEU A 17 9.30 0.33 -5.35
N LEU A 18 9.70 -0.33 -4.28
CA LEU A 18 11.01 -0.13 -3.63
C LEU A 18 12.17 -0.48 -4.56
N THR A 19 12.02 -1.52 -5.39
CA THR A 19 13.03 -1.86 -6.42
C THR A 19 13.17 -0.73 -7.44
N LEU A 20 12.05 -0.23 -7.98
CA LEU A 20 12.04 0.87 -8.94
C LEU A 20 12.53 2.19 -8.31
N ALA A 21 12.16 2.45 -7.06
CA ALA A 21 12.63 3.59 -6.27
C ALA A 21 14.15 3.56 -6.11
N GLY A 22 14.74 2.40 -5.79
CA GLY A 22 16.18 2.24 -5.72
C GLY A 22 16.88 2.48 -7.06
N HIS A 23 16.26 2.06 -8.17
CA HIS A 23 16.79 2.31 -9.51
C HIS A 23 16.75 3.81 -9.86
N LEU A 24 15.61 4.45 -9.64
CA LEU A 24 15.42 5.87 -9.87
C LEU A 24 16.34 6.71 -8.99
N GLY A 25 16.50 6.32 -7.71
CA GLY A 25 17.40 6.91 -6.74
C GLY A 25 18.86 6.95 -7.24
N ARG A 26 19.33 5.88 -7.88
CA ARG A 26 20.67 5.84 -8.49
C ARG A 26 20.82 6.82 -9.66
N HIS A 27 19.79 6.97 -10.50
CA HIS A 27 19.83 7.98 -11.58
C HIS A 27 19.92 9.40 -11.02
N VAL A 28 19.07 9.75 -10.03
CA VAL A 28 19.02 11.10 -9.46
C VAL A 28 20.13 11.41 -8.44
N ALA A 29 20.99 10.43 -8.17
CA ALA A 29 22.26 10.65 -7.46
C ALA A 29 23.37 11.15 -8.39
N GLY A 30 23.22 10.98 -9.72
CA GLY A 30 24.20 11.36 -10.73
C GLY A 30 23.87 12.67 -11.46
N ALA A 31 24.74 13.01 -12.41
CA ALA A 31 24.49 14.08 -13.37
C ALA A 31 23.38 13.70 -14.37
N PHE A 32 22.82 14.69 -15.05
CA PHE A 32 21.82 14.45 -16.09
C PHE A 32 22.40 13.52 -17.17
N PRO A 33 21.67 12.46 -17.60
CA PRO A 33 22.22 11.50 -18.55
C PRO A 33 22.55 12.15 -19.91
N HIS A 34 23.81 12.04 -20.34
CA HIS A 34 24.30 12.71 -21.56
C HIS A 34 24.15 11.85 -22.83
N ASP A 35 24.30 10.54 -22.75
CA ASP A 35 24.11 9.65 -23.90
C ASP A 35 22.66 9.17 -24.04
N ALA A 36 22.29 8.70 -25.24
CA ALA A 36 20.92 8.28 -25.54
C ALA A 36 20.48 7.06 -24.72
N LYS A 37 21.38 6.09 -24.54
CA LYS A 37 21.06 4.84 -23.82
C LYS A 37 20.77 5.11 -22.35
N ALA A 38 21.55 5.96 -21.70
CA ALA A 38 21.34 6.34 -20.30
C ALA A 38 20.06 7.16 -20.12
N ARG A 39 19.70 8.01 -21.10
CA ARG A 39 18.41 8.72 -21.13
C ARG A 39 17.23 7.78 -21.29
N ASP A 40 17.34 6.79 -22.18
CA ASP A 40 16.29 5.79 -22.39
C ASP A 40 16.06 4.94 -21.15
N ASP A 41 17.14 4.49 -20.50
CA ASP A 41 17.07 3.75 -19.24
C ASP A 41 16.40 4.56 -18.12
N PHE A 42 16.84 5.81 -17.92
CA PHE A 42 16.22 6.73 -16.96
C PHE A 42 14.73 6.94 -17.24
N ASN A 43 14.35 7.22 -18.50
CA ASN A 43 12.95 7.44 -18.89
C ASN A 43 12.11 6.17 -18.70
N ALA A 44 12.67 4.99 -18.98
CA ALA A 44 11.99 3.71 -18.78
C ALA A 44 11.73 3.45 -17.29
N VAL A 45 12.74 3.62 -16.42
CA VAL A 45 12.58 3.47 -14.97
C VAL A 45 11.57 4.49 -14.43
N ARG A 46 11.68 5.77 -14.81
CA ARG A 46 10.74 6.82 -14.39
C ARG A 46 9.30 6.50 -14.77
N THR A 47 9.08 6.06 -16.00
CA THR A 47 7.74 5.72 -16.51
C THR A 47 7.16 4.52 -15.77
N ARG A 48 7.96 3.47 -15.55
CA ARG A 48 7.52 2.28 -14.80
C ARG A 48 7.19 2.62 -13.35
N PHE A 49 8.06 3.37 -12.67
CA PHE A 49 7.82 3.81 -11.30
C PHE A 49 6.51 4.60 -11.19
N ARG A 50 6.31 5.59 -12.07
CA ARG A 50 5.07 6.39 -12.09
C ARG A 50 3.83 5.52 -12.27
N THR A 51 3.85 4.60 -13.22
CA THR A 51 2.69 3.74 -13.52
C THR A 51 2.36 2.83 -12.35
N GLU A 52 3.36 2.15 -11.77
CA GLU A 52 3.13 1.28 -10.60
C GLU A 52 2.67 2.09 -9.39
N LEU A 53 3.25 3.27 -9.15
CA LEU A 53 2.89 4.08 -7.98
C LEU A 53 1.45 4.59 -8.07
N ILE A 54 1.02 5.08 -9.24
CA ILE A 54 -0.38 5.50 -9.43
C ILE A 54 -1.34 4.32 -9.24
N ALA A 55 -1.01 3.15 -9.77
CA ALA A 55 -1.86 1.97 -9.63
C ALA A 55 -1.98 1.53 -8.17
N HIS A 56 -0.88 1.56 -7.43
CA HIS A 56 -0.82 1.23 -6.01
C HIS A 56 -1.62 2.22 -5.15
N LEU A 57 -1.37 3.53 -5.30
CA LEU A 57 -2.10 4.57 -4.54
C LEU A 57 -3.61 4.49 -4.77
N LYS A 58 -4.04 4.31 -6.03
CA LYS A 58 -5.47 4.14 -6.34
C LYS A 58 -6.10 2.92 -5.68
N ARG A 59 -5.34 1.82 -5.58
CA ARG A 59 -5.80 0.60 -4.92
C ARG A 59 -5.99 0.86 -3.43
N GLU A 60 -5.09 1.58 -2.81
CA GLU A 60 -5.21 1.92 -1.39
C GLU A 60 -6.42 2.83 -1.14
N ASP A 61 -6.55 3.89 -1.94
CA ASP A 61 -7.63 4.88 -1.82
C ASP A 61 -9.01 4.27 -2.08
N TRP A 62 -9.14 3.36 -3.04
CA TRP A 62 -10.46 2.88 -3.49
C TRP A 62 -10.83 1.49 -2.98
N VAL A 63 -9.86 0.71 -2.52
CA VAL A 63 -10.08 -0.67 -2.09
C VAL A 63 -9.67 -0.87 -0.64
N LEU A 64 -8.41 -0.62 -0.30
CA LEU A 64 -7.89 -0.94 1.04
C LEU A 64 -8.58 -0.08 2.11
N TYR A 65 -8.36 1.23 2.11
CA TYR A 65 -8.84 2.09 3.19
C TYR A 65 -10.37 2.02 3.35
N PRO A 66 -11.19 2.07 2.28
CA PRO A 66 -12.63 1.89 2.42
C PRO A 66 -13.03 0.56 3.07
N SER A 67 -12.32 -0.53 2.75
CA SER A 67 -12.58 -1.84 3.37
C SER A 67 -12.22 -1.87 4.85
N LEU A 68 -11.12 -1.20 5.25
CA LEU A 68 -10.70 -1.12 6.66
C LEU A 68 -11.66 -0.26 7.49
N LEU A 69 -12.12 0.86 6.93
CA LEU A 69 -13.11 1.74 7.57
C LEU A 69 -14.49 1.06 7.71
N ALA A 70 -14.82 0.14 6.79
CA ALA A 70 -16.06 -0.64 6.84
C ALA A 70 -15.95 -1.93 7.69
N SER A 71 -14.83 -2.17 8.38
CA SER A 71 -14.56 -3.43 9.09
C SER A 71 -15.43 -3.67 10.32
N GLY A 72 -16.03 -2.61 10.89
CA GLY A 72 -16.79 -2.67 12.14
C GLY A 72 -15.93 -2.75 13.40
N ASP A 73 -14.60 -2.88 13.28
CA ASP A 73 -13.67 -2.83 14.39
C ASP A 73 -13.20 -1.38 14.63
N ARG A 74 -13.41 -0.88 15.85
CA ARG A 74 -13.11 0.52 16.19
C ARG A 74 -11.61 0.82 16.05
N GLN A 75 -10.74 -0.05 16.58
CA GLN A 75 -9.30 0.19 16.57
C GLN A 75 -8.76 0.23 15.14
N LEU A 76 -9.20 -0.69 14.28
CA LEU A 76 -8.80 -0.72 12.88
C LEU A 76 -9.33 0.48 12.11
N THR A 77 -10.56 0.91 12.38
CA THR A 77 -11.17 2.09 11.76
C THR A 77 -10.40 3.36 12.13
N ASP A 78 -10.15 3.59 13.42
CA ASP A 78 -9.41 4.76 13.91
C ASP A 78 -7.98 4.78 13.36
N THR A 79 -7.32 3.61 13.32
CA THR A 79 -5.99 3.47 12.73
C THR A 79 -6.02 3.78 11.24
N ALA A 80 -6.96 3.20 10.48
CA ALA A 80 -7.06 3.44 9.04
C ALA A 80 -7.33 4.92 8.72
N GLN A 81 -8.17 5.60 9.51
CA GLN A 81 -8.44 7.03 9.34
C GLN A 81 -7.17 7.88 9.52
N ASN A 82 -6.36 7.60 10.54
CA ASN A 82 -5.09 8.30 10.74
C ASN A 82 -4.14 8.12 9.55
N TYR A 83 -4.11 6.93 8.94
CA TYR A 83 -3.28 6.70 7.74
C TYR A 83 -3.81 7.47 6.53
N VAL A 84 -5.12 7.52 6.34
CA VAL A 84 -5.73 8.32 5.27
C VAL A 84 -5.39 9.79 5.44
N ASP A 85 -5.50 10.33 6.65
CA ASP A 85 -5.25 11.74 6.93
C ASP A 85 -3.75 12.09 6.81
N GLU A 86 -2.86 11.27 7.36
CA GLU A 86 -1.42 11.54 7.32
C GLU A 86 -0.83 11.30 5.92
N MET A 87 -1.21 10.20 5.25
CA MET A 87 -0.55 9.72 4.03
C MET A 87 -1.33 10.04 2.74
N GLY A 88 -2.60 10.44 2.81
CA GLY A 88 -3.41 10.82 1.65
C GLY A 88 -2.76 11.94 0.83
N HIS A 89 -2.02 12.82 1.48
CA HIS A 89 -1.25 13.90 0.85
C HIS A 89 -0.18 13.42 -0.14
N ILE A 90 0.31 12.17 -0.03
CA ILE A 90 1.31 11.64 -0.96
C ILE A 90 0.72 11.47 -2.36
N SER A 91 -0.56 11.08 -2.47
CA SER A 91 -1.25 10.93 -3.76
C SER A 91 -1.33 12.27 -4.50
N GLU A 92 -1.74 13.32 -3.79
CA GLU A 92 -1.82 14.68 -4.32
C GLU A 92 -0.44 15.26 -4.65
N ALA A 93 0.54 15.09 -3.74
CA ALA A 93 1.92 15.52 -3.93
C ALA A 93 2.55 14.84 -5.15
N PHE A 94 2.32 13.54 -5.33
CA PHE A 94 2.83 12.81 -6.49
C PHE A 94 2.15 13.24 -7.80
N ALA A 95 0.85 13.55 -7.75
CA ALA A 95 0.14 14.09 -8.90
C ALA A 95 0.66 15.48 -9.30
N ALA A 96 0.93 16.36 -8.33
CA ALA A 96 1.55 17.67 -8.56
C ALA A 96 2.96 17.53 -9.12
N TYR A 97 3.80 16.70 -8.50
CA TYR A 97 5.13 16.33 -8.98
C TYR A 97 5.10 15.84 -10.43
N SER A 98 4.18 14.94 -10.77
CA SER A 98 4.05 14.37 -12.12
C SER A 98 3.64 15.40 -13.18
N ARG A 99 2.88 16.44 -12.81
CA ARG A 99 2.50 17.55 -13.71
C ARG A 99 3.64 18.55 -13.89
N GLN A 100 4.44 18.77 -12.85
CA GLN A 100 5.57 19.69 -12.88
C GLN A 100 6.74 19.15 -13.72
N TRP A 101 7.09 17.88 -13.51
CA TRP A 101 8.33 17.30 -14.05
C TRP A 101 8.09 16.55 -15.37
N LEU A 102 7.79 17.32 -16.42
CA LEU A 102 7.79 16.87 -17.81
C LEU A 102 9.22 16.80 -18.38
N PRO A 103 9.48 16.06 -19.48
CA PRO A 103 10.83 15.89 -20.03
C PRO A 103 11.62 17.20 -20.19
N ASP A 104 11.00 18.25 -20.72
CA ASP A 104 11.64 19.54 -20.93
C ASP A 104 11.97 20.25 -19.60
N ALA A 105 11.07 20.16 -18.61
CA ALA A 105 11.30 20.72 -17.28
C ALA A 105 12.44 19.99 -16.54
N ILE A 106 12.53 18.67 -16.68
CA ILE A 106 13.61 17.86 -16.12
C ILE A 106 14.95 18.23 -16.73
N ALA A 107 15.00 18.43 -18.05
CA ALA A 107 16.22 18.84 -18.74
C ALA A 107 16.65 20.28 -18.37
N ALA A 108 15.68 21.17 -18.16
CA ALA A 108 15.94 22.56 -17.77
C ALA A 108 16.39 22.71 -16.31
N ASP A 109 15.89 21.88 -15.40
CA ASP A 109 16.25 21.90 -13.97
C ASP A 109 16.43 20.49 -13.40
N TRP A 110 17.57 19.88 -13.73
CA TRP A 110 17.92 18.57 -13.22
C TRP A 110 18.10 18.55 -11.69
N ALA A 111 18.68 19.60 -11.12
CA ALA A 111 18.94 19.67 -9.69
C ALA A 111 17.63 19.71 -8.88
N GLY A 112 16.68 20.54 -9.31
CA GLY A 112 15.34 20.61 -8.74
C GLY A 112 14.57 19.29 -8.91
N TYR A 113 14.65 18.66 -10.09
CA TYR A 113 14.05 17.34 -10.31
C TYR A 113 14.62 16.30 -9.33
N CYS A 114 15.94 16.26 -9.16
CA CYS A 114 16.60 15.32 -8.26
C CYS A 114 16.17 15.53 -6.81
N ALA A 115 16.10 16.79 -6.34
CA ALA A 115 15.64 17.11 -4.99
C ALA A 115 14.17 16.69 -4.77
N ALA A 116 13.28 17.04 -5.71
CA ALA A 116 11.88 16.68 -5.64
C ALA A 116 11.67 15.15 -5.70
N THR A 117 12.43 14.46 -6.56
CA THR A 117 12.37 13.00 -6.67
C THR A 117 12.77 12.34 -5.36
N LYS A 118 13.88 12.77 -4.73
CA LYS A 118 14.33 12.23 -3.45
C LYS A 118 13.25 12.36 -2.36
N GLY A 119 12.61 13.53 -2.26
CA GLY A 119 11.51 13.73 -1.32
C GLY A 119 10.33 12.77 -1.55
N ILE A 120 9.94 12.54 -2.80
CA ILE A 120 8.89 11.54 -3.14
C ILE A 120 9.33 10.13 -2.75
N LEU A 121 10.58 9.74 -3.02
CA LEU A 121 11.08 8.40 -2.70
C LEU A 121 11.14 8.16 -1.18
N GLU A 122 11.57 9.16 -0.41
CA GLU A 122 11.62 9.10 1.06
C GLU A 122 10.21 9.00 1.65
N ALA A 123 9.27 9.82 1.18
CA ALA A 123 7.88 9.78 1.63
C ALA A 123 7.21 8.42 1.31
N LEU A 124 7.46 7.87 0.12
CA LEU A 124 6.96 6.55 -0.26
C LEU A 124 7.53 5.44 0.62
N ALA A 125 8.85 5.46 0.87
CA ALA A 125 9.50 4.46 1.72
C ALA A 125 8.94 4.49 3.15
N ALA A 126 8.76 5.69 3.73
CA ALA A 126 8.17 5.86 5.05
C ALA A 126 6.71 5.37 5.11
N ARG A 127 5.90 5.64 4.08
CA ARG A 127 4.52 5.12 4.00
C ARG A 127 4.50 3.59 4.02
N ILE A 128 5.28 2.97 3.12
CA ILE A 128 5.38 1.51 3.00
C ILE A 128 5.80 0.87 4.34
N GLU A 129 6.79 1.45 5.02
CA GLU A 129 7.25 0.94 6.32
C GLU A 129 6.14 0.97 7.38
N ARG A 130 5.39 2.08 7.48
CA ARG A 130 4.29 2.19 8.45
C ARG A 130 3.17 1.21 8.15
N GLU A 131 2.80 1.05 6.88
CA GLU A 131 1.74 0.13 6.46
C GLU A 131 2.13 -1.33 6.74
N ASP A 132 3.35 -1.72 6.36
CA ASP A 132 3.83 -3.10 6.54
C ASP A 132 4.04 -3.47 8.01
N ALA A 133 4.51 -2.53 8.84
CA ALA A 133 4.80 -2.75 10.26
C ALA A 133 3.58 -2.55 11.18
N GLY A 134 2.63 -1.69 10.78
CA GLY A 134 1.51 -1.26 11.62
C GLY A 134 0.14 -1.69 11.08
N LEU A 135 -0.28 -1.12 9.96
CA LEU A 135 -1.64 -1.25 9.45
C LEU A 135 -1.98 -2.70 9.05
N TYR A 136 -1.11 -3.35 8.29
CA TYR A 136 -1.38 -4.70 7.77
C TYR A 136 -1.46 -5.77 8.85
N PRO A 137 -0.53 -5.84 9.84
CA PRO A 137 -0.66 -6.78 10.95
C PRO A 137 -1.97 -6.62 11.74
N LEU A 138 -2.42 -5.38 11.98
CA LEU A 138 -3.67 -5.10 12.67
C LEU A 138 -4.87 -5.61 11.86
N ALA A 139 -4.92 -5.28 10.56
CA ALA A 139 -5.99 -5.71 9.66
C ALA A 139 -6.10 -7.25 9.58
N LEU A 140 -4.98 -7.96 9.48
CA LEU A 140 -4.95 -9.43 9.47
C LEU A 140 -5.41 -10.04 10.80
N THR A 141 -5.09 -9.38 11.93
CA THR A 141 -5.51 -9.82 13.26
C THR A 141 -7.03 -9.72 13.40
N VAL A 142 -7.62 -8.58 13.04
CA VAL A 142 -9.07 -8.36 13.07
C VAL A 142 -9.80 -9.36 12.14
N GLU A 143 -9.30 -9.57 10.92
CA GLU A 143 -9.89 -10.57 10.00
C GLU A 143 -9.88 -11.98 10.63
N ALA A 144 -8.78 -12.37 11.27
CA ALA A 144 -8.66 -13.68 11.90
C ALA A 144 -9.60 -13.86 13.11
N VAL A 145 -9.78 -12.82 13.93
CA VAL A 145 -10.72 -12.84 15.07
C VAL A 145 -12.16 -12.94 14.56
N ASN A 146 -12.53 -12.14 13.57
CA ASN A 146 -13.88 -12.16 12.98
C ASN A 146 -14.21 -13.53 12.35
N ALA A 147 -13.25 -14.16 11.69
CA ALA A 147 -13.41 -15.51 11.15
C ALA A 147 -13.62 -16.59 12.23
N GLN A 148 -13.08 -16.39 13.44
CA GLN A 148 -13.22 -17.31 14.57
C GLN A 148 -14.52 -17.09 15.35
N GLY A 149 -14.95 -15.83 15.52
CA GLY A 149 -16.19 -15.47 16.23
C GLY A 149 -17.48 -15.79 15.45
N GLY A 150 -17.39 -15.99 14.13
CA GLY A 150 -18.53 -16.36 13.28
C GLY A 150 -18.83 -17.86 13.17
N ARG A 151 -18.10 -18.74 13.85
CA ARG A 151 -18.39 -20.18 13.86
C ARG A 151 -19.46 -20.49 14.92
N PRO A 152 -20.64 -21.04 14.57
CA PRO A 152 -21.58 -21.50 15.59
C PRO A 152 -20.92 -22.64 16.37
N GLY A 153 -20.87 -22.51 17.69
CA GLY A 153 -20.32 -23.53 18.58
C GLY A 153 -21.15 -24.80 18.48
N ASN A 154 -20.55 -25.88 17.98
CA ASN A 154 -21.03 -27.24 18.25
C ASN A 154 -20.78 -27.54 19.73
N GLY A 155 -21.75 -27.23 20.57
CA GLY A 155 -21.83 -27.81 21.91
C GLY A 155 -22.23 -29.29 21.81
N PRO A 156 -21.65 -30.20 22.60
CA PRO A 156 -22.06 -31.59 22.61
C PRO A 156 -23.47 -31.67 23.23
N ASP A 157 -24.41 -32.26 22.50
CA ASP A 157 -25.72 -32.66 23.02
C ASP A 157 -25.53 -33.81 24.02
N THR A 158 -25.24 -33.47 25.28
CA THR A 158 -25.32 -34.42 26.39
C THR A 158 -26.76 -34.49 26.87
N GLY A 159 -27.56 -35.29 26.14
CA GLY A 159 -28.92 -35.63 26.50
C GLY A 159 -29.07 -37.14 26.72
N ALA A 160 -28.41 -37.70 27.72
CA ALA A 160 -28.72 -39.03 28.23
C ALA A 160 -29.50 -38.91 29.54
N THR A 161 -30.77 -39.33 29.55
CA THR A 161 -31.32 -40.19 30.63
C THR A 161 -32.73 -40.72 30.30
N ALA A 162 -32.80 -42.06 30.27
CA ALA A 162 -33.81 -42.94 30.86
C ALA A 162 -35.27 -43.00 30.32
N GLN A 163 -35.64 -44.21 29.85
CA GLN A 163 -37.00 -44.77 29.89
C GLN A 163 -37.48 -44.95 31.36
N PRO A 164 -38.78 -45.22 31.61
CA PRO A 164 -39.24 -46.61 31.58
C PRO A 164 -40.64 -46.84 30.95
N SER A 165 -40.84 -48.11 30.60
CA SER A 165 -42.01 -48.83 30.05
C SER A 165 -43.41 -48.45 30.57
N ALA A 166 -44.45 -48.58 29.72
CA ALA A 166 -45.53 -49.59 29.85
C ALA A 166 -46.72 -49.31 28.90
N PHE A 167 -47.29 -50.43 28.41
CA PHE A 167 -48.50 -50.65 27.60
C PHE A 167 -48.41 -50.46 26.08
#